data_AF-A0AB34J8H4-F1
#
_entry.id   AF-A0AB34J8H4-F1
#
_cell.length_a   1.000
_cell.length_b   1.000
_cell.length_c   1.000
_cell.angle_alpha   90.00
_cell.angle_beta   90.00
_cell.angle_gamma   90.00
#
_symmetry.space_group_name_H-M   'P 1'
#
loop_
_entity.id
_entity.type
_entity.pdbx_description
1 polymer ?
#
loop_
_entity_poly.entity_id
_entity_poly.type
_entity_poly.pdbx_seq_one_letter_code
_entity_poly.pdbx_strand_id
1 'polypeptide(L)'
;MADAYANVQGGKLKLKGAGIKKKKRSGEKEPGTSEPPPSSSAASTTGAGSAAAQSVTFGHTKAELRRLELQQKRKFEKLEKGVLPSHREQVNNFNKYLSNLTEHYDMPKVSKGN
;
A
#
# COMPACT_ATOMS: atom_id res chain seq x y z
N MET A 1 5.80 38.47 -2.17
CA MET A 1 5.74 37.20 -2.92
C MET A 1 4.28 36.83 -3.07
N ALA A 2 3.77 36.66 -4.28
CA ALA A 2 2.39 36.22 -4.50
C ALA A 2 2.28 34.72 -4.23
N ASP A 3 1.24 34.31 -3.52
CA ASP A 3 1.04 32.93 -3.06
C ASP A 3 0.65 32.02 -4.25
N ALA A 4 1.43 30.97 -4.50
CA ALA A 4 1.34 30.12 -5.69
C ALA A 4 0.03 29.31 -5.79
N TYR A 5 -0.83 29.40 -4.78
CA TYR A 5 -2.06 28.62 -4.64
C TYR A 5 -3.34 29.46 -4.67
N ALA A 6 -3.26 30.77 -4.94
CA ALA A 6 -4.42 31.66 -4.97
C ALA A 6 -5.51 31.24 -5.98
N ASN A 7 -5.16 30.49 -7.03
CA ASN A 7 -6.08 30.11 -8.11
C ASN A 7 -6.67 28.70 -7.97
N VAL A 8 -6.38 27.98 -6.88
CA VAL A 8 -6.90 26.62 -6.70
C VAL A 8 -8.35 26.67 -6.23
N GLN A 9 -9.27 26.35 -7.14
CA GLN A 9 -10.69 26.21 -6.81
C GLN A 9 -10.90 24.94 -5.97
N GLY A 10 -11.05 25.11 -4.66
CA GLY A 10 -11.40 24.04 -3.74
C GLY A 10 -12.87 23.63 -3.88
N GLY A 11 -13.14 22.34 -4.09
CA GLY A 11 -14.50 21.82 -4.14
C GLY A 11 -14.61 20.49 -4.89
N LYS A 12 -15.72 19.76 -4.66
CA LYS A 12 -15.98 18.51 -5.37
C LYS A 12 -16.27 18.80 -6.85
N LEU A 13 -15.41 18.31 -7.75
CA LEU A 13 -15.53 18.47 -9.20
C LEU A 13 -16.89 17.97 -9.70
N LYS A 14 -17.74 18.88 -10.17
CA LYS A 14 -19.02 18.56 -10.80
C LYS A 14 -18.82 18.46 -12.31
N LEU A 15 -18.72 17.24 -12.82
CA LEU A 15 -18.63 16.98 -14.25
C LEU A 15 -20.00 17.20 -14.91
N LYS A 16 -20.09 18.16 -15.83
CA LYS A 16 -21.30 18.41 -16.60
C LYS A 16 -21.54 17.21 -17.53
N GLY A 17 -22.61 16.46 -17.27
CA GLY A 17 -22.96 15.22 -17.97
C GLY A 17 -23.03 13.97 -17.08
N ALA A 18 -22.54 14.03 -15.84
CA ALA A 18 -22.64 12.90 -14.90
C ALA A 18 -24.05 12.85 -14.26
N GLY A 19 -25.02 12.30 -14.96
CA GLY A 19 -26.40 12.07 -14.50
C GLY A 19 -26.53 10.98 -13.43
N ILE A 20 -25.80 11.09 -12.32
CA ILE A 20 -25.85 10.11 -11.22
C ILE A 20 -26.98 10.49 -10.25
N LYS A 21 -28.13 9.83 -10.37
CA LYS A 21 -29.22 9.91 -9.37
C LYS A 21 -28.76 9.28 -8.06
N LYS A 22 -28.46 10.10 -7.05
CA LYS A 22 -28.18 9.62 -5.68
C LYS A 22 -29.47 9.09 -5.05
N LYS A 23 -29.59 7.77 -4.89
CA LYS A 23 -30.66 7.15 -4.09
C LYS A 23 -30.34 7.31 -2.61
N LYS A 24 -31.19 8.05 -1.90
CA LYS A 24 -31.17 8.20 -0.43
C LYS A 24 -31.63 6.87 0.17
N ARG A 25 -30.81 6.21 1.00
CA ARG A 25 -31.25 5.04 1.79
C ARG A 25 -31.93 5.57 3.04
N SER A 26 -33.24 5.35 3.18
CA SER A 26 -33.96 5.48 4.45
C SER A 26 -33.51 4.36 5.37
N GLY A 27 -33.16 4.70 6.59
CA GLY A 27 -32.85 3.73 7.63
C GLY A 27 -34.13 3.16 8.20
N GLU A 28 -34.16 1.85 8.34
CA GLU A 28 -35.14 1.15 9.16
C GLU A 28 -34.35 0.25 10.12
N LYS A 29 -34.50 0.53 11.41
CA LYS A 29 -34.06 -0.31 12.53
C LYS A 29 -35.25 -1.17 12.91
N GLU A 30 -35.01 -2.44 13.24
CA GLU A 30 -35.76 -3.26 14.20
C GLU A 30 -34.94 -4.54 14.51
N PRO A 31 -35.19 -5.28 15.62
CA PRO A 31 -34.16 -5.82 16.52
C PRO A 31 -34.24 -7.34 16.80
N GLY A 32 -33.14 -7.93 17.29
CA GLY A 32 -33.04 -9.21 18.05
C GLY A 32 -33.39 -10.51 17.28
N THR A 33 -32.67 -11.63 17.35
CA THR A 33 -32.26 -12.36 18.56
C THR A 33 -31.36 -13.57 18.18
N SER A 34 -30.29 -13.76 18.96
CA SER A 34 -29.45 -14.96 19.25
C SER A 34 -29.10 -16.03 18.19
N GLU A 35 -27.80 -16.19 17.88
CA GLU A 35 -26.96 -17.34 18.30
C GLU A 35 -25.45 -17.13 17.93
N PRO A 36 -24.48 -17.78 18.61
CA PRO A 36 -23.12 -17.25 18.82
C PRO A 36 -22.10 -17.59 17.71
N PRO A 37 -21.07 -16.75 17.48
CA PRO A 37 -19.98 -17.03 16.54
C PRO A 37 -18.87 -17.89 17.18
N PRO A 38 -18.23 -18.84 16.45
CA PRO A 38 -17.01 -19.46 16.94
C PRO A 38 -15.84 -18.46 16.91
N SER A 39 -15.35 -18.18 18.11
CA SER A 39 -14.10 -17.49 18.40
C SER A 39 -12.92 -18.22 17.75
N SER A 40 -12.01 -17.48 17.11
CA SER A 40 -10.61 -17.50 17.57
C SER A 40 -9.82 -16.32 17.03
N SER A 41 -9.48 -15.47 17.98
CA SER A 41 -8.45 -14.43 17.96
C SER A 41 -7.06 -14.95 17.58
N ALA A 42 -6.28 -14.12 16.89
CA ALA A 42 -4.87 -13.94 17.23
C ALA A 42 -4.43 -12.52 16.85
N ALA A 43 -3.99 -11.79 17.88
CA ALA A 43 -3.59 -10.40 17.86
C ALA A 43 -2.22 -10.18 17.19
N SER A 44 -2.02 -9.01 16.59
CA SER A 44 -0.71 -8.34 16.58
C SER A 44 -0.86 -6.81 16.71
N THR A 45 -0.51 -6.36 17.92
CA THR A 45 0.26 -5.15 18.26
C THR A 45 -0.27 -3.76 17.90
N THR A 46 -0.92 -3.15 18.89
CA THR A 46 -0.67 -1.81 19.45
C THR A 46 -0.03 -0.72 18.57
N GLY A 47 -0.81 0.35 18.33
CA GLY A 47 -0.34 1.66 17.87
C GLY A 47 -1.52 2.60 17.66
N ALA A 48 -2.13 3.07 18.74
CA ALA A 48 -3.24 4.02 18.71
C ALA A 48 -2.77 5.40 18.22
N GLY A 49 -3.14 5.74 16.99
CA GLY A 49 -3.07 7.09 16.43
C GLY A 49 -4.30 7.32 15.56
N SER A 50 -5.32 7.93 16.14
CA SER A 50 -6.62 8.20 15.53
C SER A 50 -6.50 9.16 14.33
N ALA A 51 -6.74 8.64 13.14
CA ALA A 51 -7.40 9.38 12.07
C ALA A 51 -8.22 8.37 11.27
N ALA A 52 -9.48 8.22 11.68
CA ALA A 52 -10.52 7.53 10.94
C ALA A 52 -10.81 8.26 9.62
N ALA A 53 -9.87 8.24 8.68
CA ALA A 53 -10.21 8.31 7.27
C ALA A 53 -10.80 6.94 6.96
N GLN A 54 -12.13 6.85 7.00
CA GLN A 54 -12.88 5.76 6.42
C GLN A 54 -12.28 5.49 5.03
N SER A 55 -11.43 4.47 4.92
CA SER A 55 -10.97 4.01 3.63
C SER A 55 -12.25 3.55 2.95
N VAL A 56 -12.71 4.35 1.99
CA VAL A 56 -13.77 3.91 1.10
C VAL A 56 -13.14 2.70 0.41
N THR A 57 -13.47 1.50 0.87
CA THR A 57 -13.02 0.25 0.29
C THR A 57 -13.77 0.10 -1.04
N PHE A 58 -13.36 0.91 -2.02
CA PHE A 58 -13.62 0.60 -3.40
C PHE A 58 -12.95 -0.76 -3.63
N GLY A 59 -13.75 -1.80 -3.77
CA GLY A 59 -13.27 -3.11 -4.17
C GLY A 59 -12.42 -2.97 -5.44
N HIS A 60 -11.44 -3.86 -5.58
CA HIS A 60 -10.54 -3.84 -6.73
C HIS A 60 -11.30 -3.83 -8.05
N THR A 61 -10.79 -3.04 -9.00
CA THR A 61 -11.31 -3.08 -10.38
C THR A 61 -11.03 -4.46 -11.00
N LYS A 62 -11.80 -4.85 -12.03
CA LYS A 62 -11.57 -6.14 -12.74
C LYS A 62 -10.13 -6.27 -13.26
N ALA A 63 -9.53 -5.15 -13.69
CA ALA A 63 -8.14 -5.11 -14.14
C ALA A 63 -7.15 -5.34 -12.98
N GLU A 64 -7.40 -4.74 -11.81
CA GLU A 64 -6.59 -4.94 -10.61
C GLU A 64 -6.67 -6.39 -10.09
N LEU A 65 -7.86 -6.99 -10.08
CA LEU A 65 -8.04 -8.39 -9.67
C LEU A 65 -7.20 -9.33 -10.53
N ARG A 66 -7.29 -9.22 -11.87
CA ARG A 66 -6.46 -10.00 -12.80
C ARG A 66 -4.97 -9.79 -12.57
N ARG A 67 -4.54 -8.55 -12.29
CA ARG A 67 -3.14 -8.24 -11.99
C ARG A 67 -2.67 -8.94 -10.71
N LEU A 68 -3.49 -8.91 -9.66
CA LEU A 68 -3.18 -9.55 -8.38
C LEU A 68 -3.09 -11.07 -8.52
N GLU A 69 -4.04 -11.69 -9.21
CA GLU A 69 -4.00 -13.13 -9.51
C GLU A 69 -2.73 -13.51 -10.26
N LEU A 70 -2.35 -12.75 -11.30
CA LEU A 70 -1.12 -13.00 -12.06
C LEU A 70 0.14 -12.85 -11.19
N GLN A 71 0.18 -11.84 -10.33
CA GLN A 71 1.29 -11.66 -9.39
C GLN A 71 1.39 -12.81 -8.40
N GLN A 72 0.26 -13.27 -7.87
CA GLN A 72 0.22 -14.42 -6.97
C GLN A 72 0.72 -15.68 -7.68
N LYS A 73 0.20 -15.99 -8.88
CA LYS A 73 0.67 -17.13 -9.69
C LYS A 73 2.18 -17.09 -9.91
N ARG A 74 2.73 -15.95 -10.33
CA ARG A 74 4.19 -15.78 -10.51
C ARG A 74 4.98 -15.94 -9.21
N LYS A 75 4.44 -15.51 -8.07
CA LYS A 75 5.10 -15.71 -6.77
C LYS A 75 5.14 -17.19 -6.40
N PHE A 76 4.05 -17.92 -6.59
CA PHE A 76 3.99 -19.37 -6.38
C PHE A 76 4.96 -20.11 -7.30
N GLU A 77 4.98 -19.81 -8.60
CA GLU A 77 5.94 -20.42 -9.54
C GLU A 77 7.41 -20.18 -9.12
N LYS A 78 7.73 -19.00 -8.56
CA LYS A 78 9.08 -18.70 -8.07
C LYS A 78 9.40 -19.43 -6.76
N LEU A 79 8.41 -19.63 -5.89
CA LEU A 79 8.53 -20.44 -4.67
C LEU A 79 8.74 -21.91 -5.02
N GLU A 80 7.93 -22.46 -5.94
CA GLU A 80 8.04 -23.85 -6.42
C GLU A 80 9.39 -24.14 -7.07
N LYS A 81 9.92 -23.19 -7.85
CA LYS A 81 11.25 -23.29 -8.45
C LYS A 81 12.39 -23.09 -7.44
N GLY A 82 12.10 -22.77 -6.17
CA GLY A 82 13.12 -22.50 -5.15
C GLY A 82 13.97 -21.27 -5.43
N VAL A 83 13.48 -20.34 -6.26
CA VAL A 83 14.24 -19.14 -6.69
C VAL A 83 14.22 -18.04 -5.63
N LEU A 84 13.20 -18.04 -4.75
CA LEU A 84 13.08 -17.04 -3.71
C LEU A 84 13.95 -17.40 -2.51
N PRO A 85 14.88 -16.52 -2.10
CA PRO A 85 15.74 -16.78 -0.94
C PRO A 85 14.91 -16.85 0.35
N SER A 86 15.39 -17.62 1.31
CA SER A 86 14.88 -17.55 2.68
C SER A 86 15.15 -16.15 3.27
N HIS A 87 14.37 -15.72 4.27
CA HIS A 87 14.60 -14.43 4.91
C HIS A 87 16.03 -14.29 5.44
N ARG A 88 16.57 -15.35 6.05
CA ARG A 88 17.97 -15.37 6.54
C ARG A 88 18.96 -15.17 5.39
N GLU A 89 18.73 -15.81 4.25
CA GLU A 89 19.58 -15.67 3.07
C GLU A 89 19.47 -14.28 2.46
N GLN A 90 18.26 -13.71 2.43
CA GLN A 90 18.03 -12.35 1.99
C GLN A 90 18.80 -11.34 2.85
N VAL A 91 18.76 -11.49 4.18
CA VAL A 91 19.52 -10.66 5.12
C VAL A 91 21.02 -10.86 4.92
N ASN A 92 21.49 -12.10 4.80
CA ASN A 92 22.90 -12.38 4.54
C ASN A 92 23.39 -11.77 3.21
N ASN A 93 22.60 -11.90 2.14
CA ASN A 93 22.92 -11.33 0.83
C ASN A 93 22.92 -9.80 0.88
N PHE A 94 21.99 -9.20 1.62
CA PHE A 94 21.96 -7.76 1.86
C PHE A 94 23.18 -7.29 2.63
N ASN A 95 23.56 -7.98 3.71
CA ASN A 95 24.76 -7.64 4.47
C ASN A 95 26.05 -7.78 3.65
N LYS A 96 26.15 -8.84 2.84
CA LYS A 96 27.26 -9.00 1.86
C LYS A 96 27.28 -7.89 0.83
N TYR A 97 26.11 -7.45 0.34
CA TYR A 97 26.03 -6.33 -0.60
C TYR A 97 26.50 -5.03 0.05
N LEU A 98 26.07 -4.75 1.28
CA LEU A 98 26.51 -3.57 2.02
C LEU A 98 28.00 -3.59 2.35
N SER A 99 28.58 -4.75 2.69
CA SER A 99 30.02 -4.85 2.95
C SER A 99 30.88 -4.61 1.71
N ASN A 100 30.32 -4.88 0.52
CA ASN A 100 31.01 -4.67 -0.75
C ASN A 100 30.78 -3.27 -1.31
N LEU A 101 29.85 -2.50 -0.76
CA LEU A 101 29.54 -1.16 -1.21
C LEU A 101 30.67 -0.21 -0.81
N THR A 102 31.12 0.61 -1.76
CA THR A 102 32.18 1.58 -1.48
C THR A 102 31.64 2.65 -0.52
N GLU A 103 32.40 2.96 0.52
CA GLU A 103 32.04 4.01 1.47
C GLU A 103 32.01 5.40 0.81
N HIS A 104 32.87 5.59 -0.19
CA HIS A 104 33.03 6.85 -0.91
C HIS A 104 32.54 6.71 -2.35
N TYR A 105 31.56 7.55 -2.70
CA TYR A 105 30.99 7.67 -4.06
C TYR A 105 31.59 8.84 -4.85
N ASP A 106 32.77 9.31 -4.44
CA ASP A 106 33.46 10.43 -5.09
C ASP A 106 34.86 10.01 -5.52
N MET A 107 35.37 10.68 -6.54
CA MET A 107 36.69 10.41 -7.08
C MET A 107 37.74 11.01 -6.14
N PRO A 108 38.75 10.23 -5.70
CA PRO A 108 39.84 10.78 -4.91
C PRO A 108 40.46 11.99 -5.61
N LYS A 109 40.69 13.04 -4.82
CA LYS A 109 41.19 14.32 -5.31
C LYS A 109 42.58 14.13 -5.91
N VAL A 110 42.69 14.19 -7.24
CA VAL A 110 43.96 14.08 -7.95
C VAL A 110 44.70 15.41 -7.82
N SER A 111 45.57 15.52 -6.82
CA SER A 111 46.60 16.55 -6.80
C SER A 111 47.58 16.25 -7.94
N LYS A 112 47.67 17.12 -8.95
CA LYS A 112 48.82 17.09 -9.88
C LYS A 112 50.08 17.29 -9.04
N GLY A 113 51.00 16.34 -9.15
CA GLY A 113 52.13 16.16 -8.25
C GLY A 113 52.98 17.41 -8.03
N ASN A 114 53.62 17.40 -6.87
CA ASN A 114 55.00 17.87 -6.72
C ASN A 114 55.86 16.62 -6.55
#